data_AF-A0A4Q3LLV9-F1
#
_entry.id   AF-A0A4Q3LLV9-F1
#
_cell.length_a   1.000
_cell.length_b   1.000
_cell.length_c   1.000
_cell.angle_alpha   90.00
_cell.angle_beta   90.00
_cell.angle_gamma   90.00
#
_symmetry.space_group_name_H-M   'P 1'
#
loop_
_entity.id
_entity.type
_entity.pdbx_description
1 polymer ?
#
loop_
_entity_poly.entity_id
_entity_poly.type
_entity_poly.pdbx_seq_one_letter_code
_entity_poly.pdbx_strand_id
1 'polypeptide(L)'
;MHKPLVLALAVGAAMAWTASHSAESQCFGTVAKGRLEKGVKLPSSGQNFSAYSSLGTVAGRTFVHSKVAEVVVAAYDALAKGKPEVSGGRFRPHRSHQNGLSVDFFVPVTDPNGKFVSLPIGVTNKLGYDLEFDAEARLGELRIDFDAIAEHLYQLHVAARARGVGISMVILDPQYHSKLLSSSRGTYIRQNIPFMKGKPWVRHDEHYHVDFAVRCAPNAG
;
A
#
# COMPACT_ATOMS: atom_id res chain seq x y z
N MET A 1 -7.08 76.40 -15.93
CA MET A 1 -7.91 75.56 -15.02
C MET A 1 -7.38 74.14 -15.11
N HIS A 2 -7.05 73.48 -14.00
CA HIS A 2 -6.50 72.12 -14.02
C HIS A 2 -7.61 71.07 -13.83
N LYS A 3 -7.47 69.91 -14.49
CA LYS A 3 -8.21 68.69 -14.14
C LYS A 3 -7.27 67.78 -13.33
N PRO A 4 -7.70 67.21 -12.19
CA PRO A 4 -6.87 66.26 -11.44
C PRO A 4 -6.81 64.91 -12.17
N LEU A 5 -5.63 64.28 -12.14
CA LEU A 5 -5.44 62.91 -12.62
C LEU A 5 -5.78 61.94 -11.47
N VAL A 6 -6.84 61.15 -11.62
CA VAL A 6 -7.21 60.11 -10.63
C VAL A 6 -6.37 58.86 -10.87
N LEU A 7 -5.37 58.63 -10.02
CA LEU A 7 -4.52 57.45 -10.08
C LEU A 7 -5.20 56.27 -9.37
N ALA A 8 -5.84 55.38 -10.13
CA ALA A 8 -6.50 54.19 -9.59
C ALA A 8 -5.46 53.12 -9.19
N LEU A 9 -5.17 52.98 -7.89
CA LEU A 9 -4.39 51.85 -7.37
C LEU A 9 -5.23 50.57 -7.41
N ALA A 10 -4.97 49.72 -8.40
CA ALA A 10 -5.47 48.35 -8.42
C ALA A 10 -4.67 47.49 -7.42
N VAL A 11 -5.18 47.37 -6.18
CA VAL A 11 -4.60 46.49 -5.16
C VAL A 11 -4.88 45.03 -5.53
N GLY A 12 -3.96 44.41 -6.26
CA GLY A 12 -4.01 42.99 -6.58
C GLY A 12 -3.80 42.13 -5.33
N ALA A 13 -4.90 41.64 -4.75
CA ALA A 13 -4.87 40.75 -3.59
C ALA A 13 -4.33 39.36 -3.99
N ALA A 14 -3.02 39.18 -3.92
CA ALA A 14 -2.37 37.90 -4.12
C ALA A 14 -2.73 36.93 -2.99
N MET A 15 -3.74 36.08 -3.21
CA MET A 15 -4.05 34.95 -2.33
C MET A 15 -2.87 33.97 -2.33
N ALA A 16 -2.00 34.10 -1.34
CA ALA A 16 -0.95 33.11 -1.08
C ALA A 16 -1.63 31.81 -0.60
N TRP A 17 -1.69 30.81 -1.49
CA TRP A 17 -2.16 29.46 -1.16
C TRP A 17 -1.15 28.80 -0.21
N THR A 18 -1.33 28.99 1.10
CA THR A 18 -0.57 28.27 2.11
C THR A 18 -0.93 26.79 2.04
N ALA A 19 -0.10 26.01 1.34
CA ALA A 19 -0.22 24.57 1.30
C ALA A 19 -0.02 24.02 2.71
N SER A 20 -1.12 23.73 3.40
CA SER A 20 -1.14 23.16 4.74
C SER A 20 -0.44 21.80 4.74
N HIS A 21 0.84 21.79 5.08
CA HIS A 21 1.55 20.58 5.42
C HIS A 21 0.82 19.93 6.60
N SER A 22 0.13 18.81 6.33
CA SER A 22 -0.36 17.95 7.39
C SER A 22 0.85 17.57 8.24
N ALA A 23 0.78 17.84 9.55
CA ALA A 23 1.88 17.51 10.45
C ALA A 23 2.23 16.02 10.32
N GLU A 24 3.52 15.70 10.29
CA GLU A 24 3.97 14.31 10.15
C GLU A 24 3.36 13.46 11.28
N SER A 25 2.95 12.24 10.94
CA SER A 25 2.51 11.25 11.92
C SER A 25 3.65 10.92 12.89
N GLN A 26 3.31 10.43 14.08
CA GLN A 26 4.29 9.87 15.01
C GLN A 26 3.89 8.43 15.34
N CYS A 27 4.69 7.47 14.88
CA CYS A 27 4.58 6.10 15.35
C CYS A 27 5.40 5.89 16.64
N PHE A 28 4.96 4.93 17.45
CA PHE A 28 5.62 4.52 18.68
C PHE A 28 5.73 2.99 18.73
N GLY A 29 6.85 2.47 19.24
CA GLY A 29 7.03 1.03 19.42
C GLY A 29 7.15 0.24 18.11
N THR A 30 6.71 -1.01 18.12
CA THR A 30 6.82 -1.95 16.98
C THR A 30 5.47 -2.24 16.34
N VAL A 31 5.49 -2.85 15.15
CA VAL A 31 4.28 -3.23 14.37
C VAL A 31 3.30 -4.15 15.12
N ALA A 32 3.79 -4.86 16.13
CA ALA A 32 3.03 -5.79 16.98
C ALA A 32 2.94 -5.38 18.47
N LYS A 33 3.54 -4.24 18.85
CA LYS A 33 3.36 -3.60 20.17
C LYS A 33 3.70 -2.11 20.06
N GLY A 34 2.71 -1.31 19.71
CA GLY A 34 2.92 0.11 19.42
C GLY A 34 1.62 0.90 19.24
N ARG A 35 1.75 2.17 18.84
CA ARG A 35 0.62 3.05 18.49
C ARG A 35 1.01 4.04 17.39
N LEU A 36 0.02 4.73 16.85
CA LEU A 36 0.17 5.78 15.84
C LEU A 36 -0.62 7.03 16.25
N GLU A 37 0.05 8.17 16.30
CA GLU A 37 -0.56 9.49 16.49
C GLU A 37 -0.56 10.25 15.16
N LYS A 38 -1.64 10.99 14.87
CA LYS A 38 -1.86 11.71 13.60
C LYS A 38 -1.67 10.82 12.36
N GLY A 39 -2.16 9.58 12.42
CA GLY A 39 -2.21 8.69 11.25
C GLY A 39 -3.04 9.30 10.13
N VAL A 40 -2.63 9.07 8.89
CA VAL A 40 -3.36 9.53 7.69
C VAL A 40 -4.04 8.36 7.01
N LYS A 41 -5.21 8.63 6.44
CA LYS A 41 -6.04 7.64 5.76
C LYS A 41 -5.58 7.48 4.31
N LEU A 42 -5.27 6.24 3.88
CA LEU A 42 -5.04 5.92 2.47
C LEU A 42 -6.29 6.28 1.62
N PRO A 43 -6.12 6.76 0.36
CA PRO A 43 -7.23 6.97 -0.56
C PRO A 43 -8.07 5.69 -0.73
N SER A 44 -9.39 5.84 -0.86
CA SER A 44 -10.28 4.69 -1.10
C SER A 44 -10.14 4.11 -2.51
N SER A 45 -9.52 4.85 -3.43
CA SER A 45 -9.20 4.42 -4.80
C SER A 45 -8.21 5.40 -5.45
N GLY A 46 -7.63 4.97 -6.57
CA GLY A 46 -6.86 5.78 -7.50
C GLY A 46 -7.07 5.29 -8.94
N GLN A 47 -6.14 5.59 -9.86
CA GLN A 47 -6.30 5.26 -11.30
C GLN A 47 -6.16 3.77 -11.63
N ASN A 48 -5.64 2.98 -10.69
CA ASN A 48 -5.27 1.57 -10.88
C ASN A 48 -5.41 0.73 -9.59
N PHE A 49 -5.99 1.28 -8.54
CA PHE A 49 -6.21 0.59 -7.26
C PHE A 49 -7.56 0.96 -6.65
N SER A 50 -8.18 0.03 -5.93
CA SER A 50 -9.17 0.35 -4.90
C SER A 50 -8.65 -0.08 -3.52
N ALA A 51 -8.93 0.72 -2.49
CA ALA A 51 -8.85 0.21 -1.13
C ALA A 51 -9.88 -0.92 -1.01
N TYR A 52 -9.44 -2.07 -0.51
CA TYR A 52 -10.26 -3.27 -0.48
C TYR A 52 -11.61 -3.01 0.23
N SER A 53 -11.64 -2.30 1.36
CA SER A 53 -12.88 -2.19 2.14
C SER A 53 -13.39 -0.77 2.33
N SER A 54 -14.59 -0.48 1.83
CA SER A 54 -15.35 0.71 2.20
C SER A 54 -15.61 0.78 3.72
N LEU A 55 -15.99 -0.34 4.36
CA LEU A 55 -16.21 -0.37 5.81
C LEU A 55 -14.90 -0.35 6.63
N GLY A 56 -13.83 -0.98 6.16
CA GLY A 56 -12.50 -0.93 6.78
C GLY A 56 -11.90 0.46 6.71
N THR A 57 -12.14 1.15 5.59
CA THR A 57 -11.87 2.57 5.34
C THR A 57 -12.68 3.50 6.26
N VAL A 58 -13.81 3.05 6.80
CA VAL A 58 -14.56 3.74 7.88
C VAL A 58 -14.04 3.34 9.26
N ALA A 59 -13.76 2.06 9.50
CA ALA A 59 -13.31 1.49 10.78
C ALA A 59 -11.82 1.73 11.10
N GLY A 60 -11.21 2.79 10.56
CA GLY A 60 -9.82 3.18 10.84
C GLY A 60 -8.72 2.29 10.22
N ARG A 61 -9.07 1.21 9.51
CA ARG A 61 -8.11 0.18 9.05
C ARG A 61 -7.30 0.52 7.81
N THR A 62 -7.48 1.73 7.28
CA THR A 62 -6.64 2.30 6.23
C THR A 62 -5.82 3.49 6.73
N PHE A 63 -5.73 3.70 8.05
CA PHE A 63 -4.88 4.72 8.65
C PHE A 63 -3.46 4.16 8.83
N VAL A 64 -2.50 4.85 8.22
CA VAL A 64 -1.07 4.51 8.23
C VAL A 64 -0.26 5.75 8.58
N HIS A 65 1.04 5.60 8.78
CA HIS A 65 1.94 6.75 8.92
C HIS A 65 1.94 7.59 7.63
N SER A 66 1.97 8.93 7.73
CA SER A 66 2.05 9.88 6.60
C SER A 66 2.98 9.42 5.47
N LYS A 67 4.27 9.24 5.78
CA LYS A 67 5.27 8.73 4.84
C LYS A 67 4.91 7.39 4.20
N VAL A 68 4.25 6.47 4.92
CA VAL A 68 3.79 5.18 4.34
C VAL A 68 2.66 5.41 3.34
N ALA A 69 1.71 6.31 3.62
CA ALA A 69 0.67 6.66 2.65
C ALA A 69 1.25 7.28 1.37
N GLU A 70 2.23 8.19 1.51
CA GLU A 70 2.90 8.78 0.35
C GLU A 70 3.67 7.74 -0.49
N VAL A 71 4.29 6.74 0.16
CA VAL A 71 4.98 5.63 -0.53
C VAL A 71 3.98 4.79 -1.32
N VAL A 72 2.87 4.38 -0.69
CA VAL A 72 1.83 3.55 -1.34
C VAL A 72 1.19 4.28 -2.52
N VAL A 73 0.79 5.54 -2.33
CA VAL A 73 0.19 6.34 -3.42
C VAL A 73 1.18 6.53 -4.56
N ALA A 74 2.44 6.87 -4.28
CA ALA A 74 3.44 7.08 -5.34
C ALA A 74 3.85 5.79 -6.07
N ALA A 75 3.80 4.63 -5.42
CA ALA A 75 4.00 3.34 -6.08
C ALA A 75 2.85 3.03 -7.06
N TYR A 76 1.60 3.28 -6.66
CA TYR A 76 0.46 3.16 -7.57
C TYR A 76 0.47 4.21 -8.69
N ASP A 77 0.85 5.47 -8.43
CA ASP A 77 1.04 6.50 -9.46
C ASP A 77 2.16 6.15 -10.46
N ALA A 78 3.13 5.33 -10.07
CA ALA A 78 4.13 4.79 -10.98
C ALA A 78 3.55 3.65 -11.83
N LEU A 79 2.87 2.68 -11.21
CA LEU A 79 2.16 1.58 -11.88
C LEU A 79 1.10 2.08 -12.87
N ALA A 80 0.39 3.18 -12.57
CA ALA A 80 -0.67 3.74 -13.42
C ALA A 80 -0.15 4.18 -14.80
N LYS A 81 1.15 4.47 -14.90
CA LYS A 81 1.84 4.84 -16.15
C LYS A 81 2.22 3.62 -17.00
N GLY A 82 2.15 2.41 -16.44
CA GLY A 82 2.30 1.14 -17.16
C GLY A 82 0.97 0.42 -17.46
N LYS A 83 0.02 0.46 -16.50
CA LYS A 83 -1.26 -0.29 -16.46
C LYS A 83 -1.09 -1.82 -16.34
N PRO A 84 -2.07 -2.57 -15.79
CA PRO A 84 -3.48 -2.21 -15.55
C PRO A 84 -3.87 -2.04 -14.06
N GLU A 85 -5.17 -2.17 -13.79
CA GLU A 85 -5.91 -1.77 -12.59
C GLU A 85 -6.43 -2.99 -11.79
N VAL A 86 -6.43 -2.91 -10.45
CA VAL A 86 -6.91 -3.98 -9.55
C VAL A 86 -7.76 -3.44 -8.38
N SER A 87 -8.75 -4.22 -7.92
CA SER A 87 -9.74 -3.81 -6.91
C SER A 87 -10.14 -4.97 -5.96
N GLY A 88 -10.61 -4.66 -4.74
CA GLY A 88 -10.91 -5.66 -3.69
C GLY A 88 -12.09 -5.35 -2.72
N GLY A 89 -12.20 -6.11 -1.61
CA GLY A 89 -13.35 -6.09 -0.64
C GLY A 89 -13.02 -6.31 0.89
N ARG A 90 -13.61 -5.55 1.85
CA ARG A 90 -14.17 -6.04 3.17
C ARG A 90 -13.38 -6.10 4.55
N PHE A 91 -12.97 -7.31 4.98
CA PHE A 91 -12.15 -7.83 6.14
C PHE A 91 -12.44 -7.67 7.68
N ARG A 92 -12.16 -8.74 8.48
CA ARG A 92 -11.48 -8.88 9.83
C ARG A 92 -10.84 -10.31 9.88
N PRO A 93 -9.78 -10.66 10.68
CA PRO A 93 -8.89 -9.89 11.60
C PRO A 93 -7.33 -10.14 11.50
N HIS A 94 -6.48 -9.19 11.89
CA HIS A 94 -4.99 -9.36 11.98
C HIS A 94 -4.40 -9.10 13.39
N ARG A 95 -3.13 -9.47 13.61
CA ARG A 95 -2.36 -9.26 14.87
C ARG A 95 -1.34 -8.09 14.80
N SER A 96 -0.96 -7.67 13.59
CA SER A 96 0.01 -6.63 13.23
C SER A 96 -0.65 -5.23 13.11
N HIS A 97 -0.05 -4.29 12.36
CA HIS A 97 -0.57 -2.95 12.01
C HIS A 97 -0.75 -1.95 13.17
N GLN A 98 -0.25 -2.22 14.38
CA GLN A 98 -0.55 -1.39 15.57
C GLN A 98 0.05 0.02 15.52
N ASN A 99 1.16 0.21 14.80
CA ASN A 99 1.86 1.49 14.69
C ASN A 99 1.76 2.15 13.30
N GLY A 100 0.88 1.64 12.41
CA GLY A 100 0.65 2.20 11.08
C GLY A 100 1.78 2.02 10.06
N LEU A 101 2.73 1.11 10.31
CA LEU A 101 3.85 0.81 9.40
C LEU A 101 3.68 -0.49 8.60
N SER A 102 2.50 -1.11 8.65
CA SER A 102 2.21 -2.39 7.99
C SER A 102 1.03 -2.24 7.03
N VAL A 103 1.16 -2.70 5.79
CA VAL A 103 0.08 -2.66 4.77
C VAL A 103 -0.07 -4.02 4.08
N ASP A 104 -1.31 -4.49 4.00
CA ASP A 104 -1.69 -5.70 3.25
C ASP A 104 -2.07 -5.34 1.81
N PHE A 105 -1.59 -6.13 0.86
CA PHE A 105 -1.96 -6.05 -0.55
C PHE A 105 -2.45 -7.40 -1.02
N PHE A 106 -3.67 -7.46 -1.56
CA PHE A 106 -4.18 -8.68 -2.19
C PHE A 106 -3.35 -9.06 -3.42
N VAL A 107 -3.23 -10.36 -3.70
CA VAL A 107 -2.52 -10.83 -4.89
C VAL A 107 -3.29 -10.43 -6.17
N PRO A 108 -2.63 -9.82 -7.16
CA PRO A 108 -3.23 -9.61 -8.48
C PRO A 108 -3.43 -10.96 -9.17
N VAL A 109 -4.56 -11.13 -9.85
CA VAL A 109 -4.90 -12.38 -10.52
C VAL A 109 -5.34 -12.19 -11.98
N THR A 110 -5.09 -13.22 -12.77
CA THR A 110 -5.58 -13.35 -14.14
C THR A 110 -6.58 -14.51 -14.27
N ASP A 111 -7.46 -14.40 -15.25
CA ASP A 111 -8.30 -15.51 -15.74
C ASP A 111 -7.48 -16.48 -16.64
N PRO A 112 -8.06 -17.59 -17.12
CA PRO A 112 -7.37 -18.52 -18.04
C PRO A 112 -6.88 -17.90 -19.35
N ASN A 113 -7.41 -16.74 -19.75
CA ASN A 113 -7.02 -15.99 -20.95
C ASN A 113 -5.85 -15.02 -20.68
N GLY A 114 -5.35 -14.94 -19.45
CA GLY A 114 -4.31 -13.99 -19.04
C GLY A 114 -4.85 -12.57 -18.79
N LYS A 115 -6.17 -12.38 -18.70
CA LYS A 115 -6.79 -11.08 -18.44
C LYS A 115 -6.89 -10.84 -16.93
N PHE A 116 -6.43 -9.67 -16.47
CA PHE A 116 -6.60 -9.23 -15.09
C PHE A 116 -8.08 -9.15 -14.68
N VAL A 117 -8.38 -9.69 -13.50
CA VAL A 117 -9.71 -9.71 -12.89
C VAL A 117 -9.62 -9.45 -11.38
N SER A 118 -10.72 -9.03 -10.75
CA SER A 118 -10.79 -8.91 -9.29
C SER A 118 -10.90 -10.29 -8.63
N LEU A 119 -10.31 -10.44 -7.44
CA LEU A 119 -10.55 -11.60 -6.59
C LEU A 119 -12.05 -11.70 -6.21
N PRO A 120 -12.60 -12.91 -6.03
CA PRO A 120 -14.02 -13.14 -5.70
C PRO A 120 -14.30 -12.87 -4.21
N ILE A 121 -14.13 -11.62 -3.79
CA ILE A 121 -14.15 -11.23 -2.38
C ILE A 121 -15.59 -10.99 -1.87
N GLY A 122 -15.97 -11.66 -0.77
CA GLY A 122 -17.32 -11.55 -0.19
C GLY A 122 -17.36 -11.84 1.32
N VAL A 123 -18.48 -11.52 1.98
CA VAL A 123 -18.64 -11.69 3.45
C VAL A 123 -18.44 -13.13 3.93
N THR A 124 -18.55 -14.10 3.03
CA THR A 124 -18.42 -15.55 3.28
C THR A 124 -16.98 -16.05 3.37
N ASN A 125 -16.00 -15.42 2.70
CA ASN A 125 -14.60 -15.88 2.66
C ASN A 125 -13.66 -14.98 3.49
N LYS A 126 -14.11 -14.58 4.69
CA LYS A 126 -13.55 -13.47 5.51
C LYS A 126 -13.16 -12.22 4.71
N LEU A 127 -13.79 -12.07 3.54
CA LEU A 127 -13.59 -11.03 2.56
C LEU A 127 -12.15 -11.03 2.01
N GLY A 128 -11.87 -12.10 1.28
CA GLY A 128 -10.60 -12.35 0.61
C GLY A 128 -9.64 -13.22 1.42
N TYR A 129 -9.65 -13.11 2.74
CA TYR A 129 -8.67 -13.76 3.64
C TYR A 129 -8.99 -15.22 4.03
N ASP A 130 -10.08 -15.80 3.51
CA ASP A 130 -10.30 -17.26 3.44
C ASP A 130 -10.30 -17.74 1.97
N LEU A 131 -9.61 -17.04 1.07
CA LEU A 131 -9.24 -17.61 -0.22
C LEU A 131 -7.97 -18.43 -0.01
N GLU A 132 -7.99 -19.70 -0.39
CA GLU A 132 -6.80 -20.56 -0.39
C GLU A 132 -6.41 -20.84 -1.84
N PHE A 133 -5.18 -20.48 -2.19
CA PHE A 133 -4.54 -20.82 -3.46
C PHE A 133 -3.75 -22.14 -3.32
N ASP A 134 -3.60 -22.90 -4.40
CA ASP A 134 -2.79 -24.13 -4.42
C ASP A 134 -1.27 -23.86 -4.50
N ALA A 135 -0.44 -24.91 -4.43
CA ALA A 135 1.01 -24.79 -4.59
C ALA A 135 1.40 -24.31 -6.00
N GLU A 136 0.52 -24.51 -6.99
CA GLU A 136 0.65 -24.04 -8.37
C GLU A 136 0.38 -22.53 -8.49
N ALA A 137 -0.18 -21.90 -7.45
CA ALA A 137 -0.62 -20.51 -7.33
C ALA A 137 -1.94 -20.19 -8.06
N ARG A 138 -2.94 -21.06 -7.87
CA ARG A 138 -4.27 -21.00 -8.50
C ARG A 138 -5.40 -21.01 -7.48
N LEU A 139 -6.51 -20.35 -7.82
CA LEU A 139 -7.77 -20.36 -7.09
C LEU A 139 -8.88 -20.73 -8.09
N GLY A 140 -9.10 -22.04 -8.26
CA GLY A 140 -9.86 -22.57 -9.39
C GLY A 140 -9.19 -22.18 -10.71
N GLU A 141 -9.91 -21.46 -11.56
CA GLU A 141 -9.40 -20.96 -12.84
C GLU A 141 -8.52 -19.70 -12.73
N LEU A 142 -8.51 -19.03 -11.58
CA LEU A 142 -7.71 -17.82 -11.37
C LEU A 142 -6.25 -18.18 -11.09
N ARG A 143 -5.31 -17.33 -11.54
CA ARG A 143 -3.86 -17.52 -11.32
C ARG A 143 -3.22 -16.24 -10.82
N ILE A 144 -2.29 -16.35 -9.85
CA ILE A 144 -1.54 -15.20 -9.33
C ILE A 144 -0.58 -14.67 -10.39
N ASP A 145 -0.58 -13.35 -10.60
CA ASP A 145 0.41 -12.66 -11.41
C ASP A 145 1.63 -12.25 -10.57
N PHE A 146 2.71 -13.02 -10.71
CA PHE A 146 3.97 -12.76 -10.01
C PHE A 146 4.79 -11.60 -10.59
N ASP A 147 4.59 -11.22 -11.84
CA ASP A 147 5.22 -10.04 -12.43
C ASP A 147 4.57 -8.76 -11.91
N ALA A 148 3.25 -8.72 -11.76
CA ALA A 148 2.54 -7.62 -11.14
C ALA A 148 2.88 -7.44 -9.66
N ILE A 149 3.05 -8.52 -8.88
CA ILE A 149 3.57 -8.44 -7.50
C ILE A 149 5.00 -7.87 -7.49
N ALA A 150 5.86 -8.37 -8.38
CA ALA A 150 7.27 -7.98 -8.39
C ALA A 150 7.50 -6.54 -8.87
N GLU A 151 6.72 -6.05 -9.84
CA GLU A 151 6.73 -4.64 -10.24
C GLU A 151 6.18 -3.76 -9.11
N HIS A 152 5.10 -4.15 -8.42
CA HIS A 152 4.60 -3.36 -7.29
C HIS A 152 5.61 -3.29 -6.13
N LEU A 153 6.26 -4.40 -5.76
CA LEU A 153 7.32 -4.40 -4.74
C LEU A 153 8.54 -3.56 -5.17
N TYR A 154 8.89 -3.57 -6.47
CA TYR A 154 9.90 -2.67 -7.03
C TYR A 154 9.51 -1.19 -6.87
N GLN A 155 8.29 -0.81 -7.26
CA GLN A 155 7.81 0.57 -7.16
C GLN A 155 7.65 1.03 -5.70
N LEU A 156 7.19 0.17 -4.78
CA LEU A 156 7.17 0.45 -3.34
C LEU A 156 8.58 0.74 -2.81
N HIS A 157 9.58 -0.07 -3.18
CA HIS A 157 10.96 0.14 -2.72
C HIS A 157 11.58 1.43 -3.28
N VAL A 158 11.33 1.74 -4.56
CA VAL A 158 11.75 3.01 -5.18
C VAL A 158 11.08 4.20 -4.48
N ALA A 159 9.76 4.15 -4.27
CA ALA A 159 8.99 5.21 -3.62
C ALA A 159 9.35 5.41 -2.13
N ALA A 160 9.72 4.33 -1.43
CA ALA A 160 10.22 4.36 -0.05
C ALA A 160 11.60 5.01 0.02
N ARG A 161 12.56 4.56 -0.80
CA ARG A 161 13.92 5.14 -0.84
C ARG A 161 13.90 6.63 -1.19
N ALA A 162 13.03 7.05 -2.11
CA ALA A 162 12.84 8.47 -2.46
C ALA A 162 12.34 9.34 -1.29
N ARG A 163 11.82 8.73 -0.21
CA ARG A 163 11.29 9.41 0.99
C ARG A 163 12.12 9.17 2.26
N GLY A 164 13.30 8.55 2.14
CA GLY A 164 14.15 8.20 3.28
C GLY A 164 13.56 7.10 4.16
N VAL A 165 12.68 6.26 3.62
CA VAL A 165 12.03 5.13 4.30
C VAL A 165 12.55 3.82 3.70
N GLY A 166 12.74 2.78 4.52
CA GLY A 166 13.06 1.43 4.04
C GLY A 166 11.82 0.53 3.98
N ILE A 167 11.95 -0.64 3.36
CA ILE A 167 11.09 -1.80 3.63
C ILE A 167 11.86 -2.67 4.63
N SER A 168 11.26 -3.00 5.77
CA SER A 168 11.90 -3.83 6.80
C SER A 168 11.60 -5.32 6.62
N MET A 169 10.41 -5.66 6.12
CA MET A 169 10.01 -7.05 5.85
C MET A 169 8.85 -7.11 4.83
N VAL A 170 8.87 -8.13 3.99
CA VAL A 170 7.73 -8.59 3.19
C VAL A 170 7.35 -10.00 3.62
N ILE A 171 6.04 -10.25 3.75
CA ILE A 171 5.46 -11.55 4.05
C ILE A 171 4.59 -11.95 2.85
N LEU A 172 4.97 -13.06 2.22
CA LEU A 172 4.24 -13.79 1.17
C LEU A 172 4.50 -15.26 1.48
N ASP A 173 3.57 -16.17 1.16
CA ASP A 173 3.74 -17.59 1.45
C ASP A 173 5.06 -18.13 0.86
N PRO A 174 5.92 -18.79 1.65
CA PRO A 174 7.20 -19.34 1.20
C PRO A 174 7.12 -20.20 -0.07
N GLN A 175 5.99 -20.88 -0.32
CA GLN A 175 5.82 -21.71 -1.52
C GLN A 175 5.84 -20.90 -2.83
N TYR A 176 5.59 -19.60 -2.78
CA TYR A 176 5.58 -18.70 -3.94
C TYR A 176 6.87 -17.91 -4.14
N HIS A 177 7.84 -17.99 -3.22
CA HIS A 177 9.10 -17.22 -3.35
C HIS A 177 9.87 -17.61 -4.62
N SER A 178 9.83 -18.88 -5.04
CA SER A 178 10.44 -19.34 -6.29
C SER A 178 9.79 -18.71 -7.53
N LYS A 179 8.45 -18.66 -7.57
CA LYS A 179 7.65 -18.06 -8.65
C LYS A 179 7.89 -16.55 -8.73
N LEU A 180 7.79 -15.85 -7.59
CA LEU A 180 8.05 -14.41 -7.49
C LEU A 180 9.47 -14.04 -7.94
N LEU A 181 10.47 -14.83 -7.56
CA LEU A 181 11.87 -14.59 -7.92
C LEU A 181 12.25 -15.08 -9.34
N SER A 182 11.27 -15.60 -10.10
CA SER A 182 11.38 -15.92 -11.53
C SER A 182 10.73 -14.86 -12.44
N SER A 183 10.07 -13.85 -11.86
CA SER A 183 9.52 -12.69 -12.58
C SER A 183 10.60 -11.82 -13.24
N SER A 184 10.18 -10.92 -14.13
CA SER A 184 11.01 -9.88 -14.76
C SER A 184 11.80 -9.00 -13.77
N ARG A 185 11.29 -8.82 -12.54
CA ARG A 185 11.98 -8.10 -11.45
C ARG A 185 12.67 -9.02 -10.44
N GLY A 186 12.59 -10.35 -10.59
CA GLY A 186 13.03 -11.34 -9.61
C GLY A 186 14.47 -11.13 -9.10
N THR A 187 15.41 -10.76 -9.96
CA THR A 187 16.79 -10.42 -9.58
C THR A 187 16.86 -9.18 -8.68
N TYR A 188 16.11 -8.13 -8.99
CA TYR A 188 16.05 -6.92 -8.16
C TYR A 188 15.42 -7.24 -6.81
N ILE A 189 14.30 -7.97 -6.81
CA ILE A 189 13.56 -8.36 -5.59
C ILE A 189 14.48 -9.18 -4.67
N ARG A 190 15.21 -10.17 -5.20
CA ARG A 190 16.20 -10.98 -4.47
C ARG A 190 17.30 -10.16 -3.80
N GLN A 191 17.69 -9.04 -4.40
CA GLN A 191 18.79 -8.19 -3.93
C GLN A 191 18.35 -7.07 -2.98
N ASN A 192 17.11 -6.60 -3.08
CA ASN A 192 16.66 -5.37 -2.43
C ASN A 192 15.52 -5.57 -1.40
N ILE A 193 14.76 -6.65 -1.48
CA ILE A 193 13.56 -6.85 -0.66
C ILE A 193 13.81 -7.89 0.44
N PRO A 194 13.72 -7.51 1.74
CA PRO A 194 13.85 -8.47 2.83
C PRO A 194 12.55 -9.26 3.01
N PHE A 195 12.58 -10.58 2.81
CA PHE A 195 11.44 -11.47 3.12
C PHE A 195 11.55 -12.05 4.54
N MET A 196 10.40 -12.40 5.14
CA MET A 196 10.38 -13.14 6.40
C MET A 196 11.11 -14.49 6.25
N LYS A 197 12.04 -14.80 7.16
CA LYS A 197 12.83 -16.04 7.17
C LYS A 197 12.20 -17.20 7.97
N GLY A 198 10.92 -17.08 8.30
CA GLY A 198 10.17 -18.07 9.09
C GLY A 198 8.78 -18.31 8.49
N LYS A 199 8.11 -19.38 8.92
CA LYS A 199 6.74 -19.67 8.48
C LYS A 199 5.75 -18.72 9.19
N PRO A 200 4.89 -17.98 8.48
CA PRO A 200 3.86 -17.15 9.12
C PRO A 200 2.80 -18.02 9.81
N TRP A 201 2.13 -17.46 10.83
CA TRP A 201 1.13 -18.19 11.64
C TRP A 201 -0.21 -18.39 10.92
N VAL A 202 -0.51 -17.51 9.96
CA VAL A 202 -1.59 -17.64 8.97
C VAL A 202 -0.92 -17.77 7.61
N ARG A 203 -1.54 -18.44 6.63
CA ARG A 203 -1.05 -18.41 5.25
C ARG A 203 -1.10 -16.96 4.71
N HIS A 204 -0.30 -16.68 3.69
CA HIS A 204 -0.21 -15.36 3.01
C HIS A 204 -0.10 -15.63 1.50
N ASP A 205 -1.07 -16.36 0.98
CA ASP A 205 -1.11 -16.84 -0.42
C ASP A 205 -2.15 -16.09 -1.27
N GLU A 206 -3.10 -15.47 -0.61
CA GLU A 206 -4.13 -14.57 -1.13
C GLU A 206 -3.79 -13.07 -0.93
N HIS A 207 -2.89 -12.77 0.01
CA HIS A 207 -2.33 -11.43 0.22
C HIS A 207 -0.82 -11.46 0.53
N TYR A 208 -0.15 -10.32 0.40
CA TYR A 208 1.18 -10.08 0.93
C TYR A 208 1.21 -8.84 1.81
N HIS A 209 1.89 -8.95 2.96
CA HIS A 209 2.06 -7.89 3.95
C HIS A 209 3.42 -7.23 3.77
N VAL A 210 3.47 -5.90 3.85
CA VAL A 210 4.71 -5.11 3.78
C VAL A 210 4.86 -4.25 5.04
N ASP A 211 5.96 -4.46 5.78
CA ASP A 211 6.40 -3.58 6.86
C ASP A 211 7.40 -2.53 6.35
N PHE A 212 7.18 -1.27 6.73
CA PHE A 212 8.02 -0.12 6.39
C PHE A 212 8.92 0.29 7.56
N ALA A 213 10.18 0.58 7.26
CA ALA A 213 11.18 1.04 8.22
C ALA A 213 11.10 2.57 8.40
N VAL A 214 10.12 3.03 9.18
CA VAL A 214 10.04 4.43 9.67
C VAL A 214 10.54 4.49 11.11
N ARG A 215 11.24 5.57 11.48
CA ARG A 215 11.82 5.75 12.82
C ARG A 215 10.75 6.16 13.84
N CYS A 216 10.22 5.19 14.58
CA CYS A 216 9.30 5.43 15.68
C CYS A 216 9.99 5.91 16.97
N ALA A 217 9.21 6.56 17.84
CA ALA A 217 9.60 6.83 19.22
C ALA A 217 9.43 5.59 20.11
N PRO A 218 10.04 5.53 21.31
CA PRO A 218 9.78 4.47 22.28
C PRO A 218 8.31 4.49 22.72
N ASN A 219 7.64 3.32 22.74
CA ASN A 219 6.30 3.24 23.29
C ASN A 219 6.36 3.18 24.83
N ALA A 220 6.37 4.35 25.47
CA ALA A 220 5.84 4.48 26.82
C ALA A 220 4.41 3.89 26.81
N GLY A 221 4.18 2.94 27.74
CA GLY A 221 3.09 1.97 27.70
C GLY A 221 1.69 2.55 27.90
#